data_AF-A0A3B0P9R5-F1
#
_entry.id   AF-A0A3B0P9R5-F1
#
_cell.length_a   1.000
_cell.length_b   1.000
_cell.length_c   1.000
_cell.angle_alpha   90.00
_cell.angle_beta   90.00
_cell.angle_gamma   90.00
#
_symmetry.space_group_name_H-M   'P 1'
#
loop_
_entity.id
_entity.type
_entity.pdbx_description
1 polymer ?
#
loop_
_entity_poly.entity_id
_entity_poly.type
_entity_poly.pdbx_seq_one_letter_code
_entity_poly.pdbx_strand_id
1 'polypeptide(L)'
;MYAKNAQGLKALYKLVSLASTKQFYGSQKLFWSDLEKYQNDLLISSHPINGHIVHAAKYDTNENLRKLIKKHSFVLVPLPSLFKQDLYKKNIELTHVHDLINRIISICEQEKILYTFSSAAHYLKQEQKQFYDCLITAEITGKKLHHFYDRDLSTNQNVPDLHIRKNNEVYHDFSFIQDQEILAKLIYRNGEKIANLFNDEGLLPFPKKLHPPKIEGSDDKLIELVW
;
A
#
# COMPACT_ATOMS: atom_id res chain seq x y z
N MET A 1 5.37 -0.54 -0.29
CA MET A 1 6.76 -0.99 -0.54
C MET A 1 6.80 -2.47 -0.22
N TYR A 2 7.42 -3.26 -1.08
CA TYR A 2 7.51 -4.71 -0.93
C TYR A 2 8.96 -5.15 -1.06
N ALA A 3 9.42 -6.05 -0.19
CA ALA A 3 10.75 -6.62 -0.29
C ALA A 3 10.77 -7.72 -1.34
N LYS A 4 11.68 -7.60 -2.32
CA LYS A 4 11.85 -8.59 -3.39
C LYS A 4 12.70 -9.79 -2.95
N ASN A 5 13.64 -9.55 -2.04
CA ASN A 5 14.67 -10.48 -1.60
C ASN A 5 15.13 -10.14 -0.16
N ALA A 6 16.09 -10.90 0.38
CA ALA A 6 16.65 -10.69 1.73
C ALA A 6 17.29 -9.31 1.93
N GLN A 7 17.92 -8.76 0.90
CA GLN A 7 18.51 -7.42 0.93
C GLN A 7 17.41 -6.36 1.05
N GLY A 8 16.29 -6.53 0.33
CA GLY A 8 15.11 -5.69 0.39
C GLY A 8 14.44 -5.74 1.77
N LEU A 9 14.37 -6.92 2.39
CA LEU A 9 13.85 -7.06 3.76
C LEU A 9 14.72 -6.28 4.76
N LYS A 10 16.05 -6.43 4.67
CA LYS A 10 16.99 -5.63 5.49
C LYS A 10 16.87 -4.14 5.20
N ALA A 11 16.61 -3.75 3.95
CA ALA A 11 16.36 -2.37 3.57
C ALA A 11 15.09 -1.82 4.23
N LEU A 12 14.00 -2.60 4.27
CA LEU A 12 12.78 -2.20 4.99
C LEU A 12 13.06 -1.94 6.47
N TYR A 13 13.85 -2.77 7.15
CA TYR A 13 14.22 -2.52 8.56
C TYR A 13 14.96 -1.20 8.75
N LYS A 14 15.90 -0.89 7.85
CA LYS A 14 16.63 0.38 7.87
C LYS A 14 15.72 1.57 7.58
N LEU A 15 14.84 1.46 6.59
CA LEU A 15 13.92 2.52 6.20
C LEU A 15 12.90 2.82 7.29
N VAL A 16 12.30 1.79 7.90
CA VAL A 16 11.38 1.96 9.04
C VAL A 16 12.12 2.60 10.23
N SER A 17 13.34 2.14 10.52
CA SER A 17 14.18 2.75 11.57
C SER A 17 14.49 4.21 11.27
N LEU A 18 14.87 4.53 10.04
CA LEU A 18 15.19 5.89 9.61
C LEU A 18 13.98 6.83 9.75
N ALA A 19 12.82 6.40 9.22
CA ALA A 19 11.58 7.16 9.26
C ALA A 19 11.05 7.38 10.69
N SER A 20 11.30 6.41 11.58
CA SER A 20 10.84 6.46 12.98
C SER A 20 11.82 7.17 13.92
N THR A 21 13.05 7.47 13.49
CA THR A 21 14.08 8.09 14.34
C THR A 21 14.56 9.42 13.78
N LYS A 22 15.25 9.42 12.65
CA LYS A 22 15.93 10.61 12.09
C LYS A 22 15.01 11.47 11.21
N GLN A 23 13.98 10.87 10.62
CA GLN A 23 13.07 11.54 9.68
C GLN A 23 11.62 11.57 10.20
N PHE A 24 11.45 11.72 11.51
CA PHE A 24 10.14 11.84 12.13
C PHE A 24 9.70 13.31 12.20
N TYR A 25 8.77 13.70 11.32
CA TYR A 25 8.24 15.07 11.25
C TYR A 25 6.72 15.06 11.49
N GLY A 26 6.32 14.75 12.74
CA GLY A 26 4.93 14.52 13.15
C GLY A 26 4.30 13.22 12.63
N SER A 27 5.02 12.52 11.74
CA SER A 27 4.74 11.20 11.19
C SER A 27 6.04 10.66 10.58
N GLN A 28 6.11 9.35 10.41
CA GLN A 28 7.22 8.68 9.73
C GLN A 28 7.24 9.11 8.26
N LYS A 29 8.35 9.69 7.80
CA LYS A 29 8.54 10.11 6.41
C LYS A 29 9.82 9.51 5.83
N LEU A 30 9.80 9.30 4.52
CA LEU A 30 10.95 8.88 3.72
C LEU A 30 11.00 9.78 2.48
N PHE A 31 12.20 10.10 1.99
CA PHE A 31 12.37 10.79 0.72
C PHE A 31 12.62 9.79 -0.41
N TRP A 32 12.38 10.20 -1.65
CA TRP A 32 12.65 9.37 -2.83
C TRP A 32 14.13 8.93 -2.91
N SER A 33 15.05 9.81 -2.54
CA SER A 33 16.49 9.51 -2.48
C SER A 33 16.87 8.45 -1.45
N ASP A 34 16.04 8.21 -0.43
CA ASP A 34 16.23 7.12 0.53
C ASP A 34 15.87 5.77 -0.09
N LEU A 35 14.90 5.75 -1.02
CA LEU A 35 14.40 4.56 -1.70
C LEU A 35 15.25 4.17 -2.91
N GLU A 36 15.78 5.14 -3.65
CA GLU A 36 16.62 4.93 -4.85
C GLU A 36 17.80 3.98 -4.60
N LYS A 37 18.37 4.05 -3.39
CA LYS A 37 19.48 3.18 -2.95
C LYS A 37 19.12 1.68 -2.93
N TYR A 38 17.83 1.35 -2.90
CA TYR A 38 17.32 -0.01 -2.79
C TYR A 38 16.40 -0.40 -3.96
N GLN A 39 16.44 0.34 -5.08
CA GLN A 39 15.54 0.14 -6.23
C GLN A 39 15.59 -1.27 -6.84
N ASN A 40 16.72 -1.98 -6.70
CA ASN A 40 16.88 -3.34 -7.22
C ASN A 40 16.27 -4.41 -6.28
N ASP A 41 16.08 -4.05 -5.01
CA ASP A 41 15.69 -4.96 -3.93
C ASP A 41 14.26 -4.71 -3.42
N LEU A 42 13.69 -3.55 -3.75
CA LEU A 42 12.34 -3.15 -3.35
C LEU A 42 11.45 -2.93 -4.56
N LEU A 43 10.19 -3.41 -4.45
CA LEU A 43 9.12 -3.00 -5.35
C LEU A 43 8.33 -1.87 -4.70
N ILE A 44 8.20 -0.75 -5.40
CA ILE A 44 7.54 0.46 -4.91
C ILE A 44 6.23 0.65 -5.67
N SER A 45 5.14 0.84 -4.93
CA SER A 45 3.82 1.19 -5.48
C SER A 45 3.16 2.27 -4.61
N SER A 46 2.14 2.92 -5.16
CA SER A 46 1.37 3.98 -4.51
C SER A 46 0.11 3.39 -3.88
N HIS A 47 -0.31 3.92 -2.73
CA HIS A 47 -1.52 3.45 -2.06
C HIS A 47 -2.76 3.70 -2.93
N PRO A 48 -3.71 2.74 -3.08
CA PRO A 48 -4.82 2.88 -4.03
C PRO A 48 -5.87 3.91 -3.61
N ILE A 49 -5.88 4.40 -2.36
CA ILE A 49 -6.80 5.44 -1.89
C ILE A 49 -6.05 6.76 -1.68
N ASN A 50 -5.27 6.84 -0.60
CA ASN A 50 -4.53 8.05 -0.21
C ASN A 50 -3.15 8.18 -0.89
N GLY A 51 -2.92 7.51 -2.02
CA GLY A 51 -1.65 7.55 -2.74
C GLY A 51 -1.54 8.75 -3.67
N HIS A 52 -0.32 9.17 -3.92
CA HIS A 52 -0.03 10.32 -4.77
C HIS A 52 -0.37 10.07 -6.25
N ILE A 53 -0.45 8.82 -6.71
CA ILE A 53 -0.91 8.49 -8.07
C ILE A 53 -2.39 8.84 -8.22
N VAL A 54 -3.24 8.41 -7.28
CA VAL A 54 -4.68 8.72 -7.29
C VAL A 54 -4.91 10.21 -7.11
N HIS A 55 -4.17 10.85 -6.20
CA HIS A 55 -4.22 12.30 -6.04
C HIS A 55 -3.86 13.04 -7.34
N ALA A 56 -2.77 12.67 -8.01
CA ALA A 56 -2.37 13.27 -9.28
C ALA A 56 -3.37 12.97 -10.41
N ALA A 57 -3.96 11.79 -10.44
CA ALA A 57 -5.00 11.46 -11.40
C ALA A 57 -6.30 12.24 -11.18
N LYS A 58 -6.56 12.71 -9.96
CA LYS A 58 -7.71 13.57 -9.62
C LYS A 58 -7.46 15.05 -9.90
N TYR A 59 -6.24 15.55 -9.65
CA TYR A 59 -5.99 17.00 -9.59
C TYR A 59 -4.85 17.52 -10.48
N ASP A 60 -4.04 16.65 -11.07
CA ASP A 60 -2.84 17.03 -11.81
C ASP A 60 -2.97 16.71 -13.31
N THR A 61 -1.98 17.12 -14.10
CA THR A 61 -1.85 16.90 -15.54
C THR A 61 -1.40 15.48 -15.89
N ASN A 62 -1.64 15.04 -17.12
CA ASN A 62 -1.17 13.74 -17.62
C ASN A 62 0.36 13.61 -17.59
N GLU A 63 1.08 14.71 -17.79
CA GLU A 63 2.54 14.71 -17.76
C GLU A 63 3.09 14.44 -16.37
N ASN A 64 2.52 15.09 -15.34
CA ASN A 64 2.93 14.86 -13.97
C ASN A 64 2.52 13.48 -13.47
N LEU A 65 1.30 13.02 -13.79
CA LEU A 65 0.87 11.66 -13.50
C LEU A 65 1.80 10.62 -14.12
N ARG A 66 2.21 10.82 -15.39
CA ARG A 66 3.18 9.97 -16.08
C ARG A 66 4.54 9.96 -15.38
N LYS A 67 5.07 11.13 -14.99
CA LYS A 67 6.33 11.21 -14.23
C LYS A 67 6.25 10.44 -12.91
N LEU A 68 5.12 10.50 -12.22
CA LEU A 68 4.90 9.75 -10.98
C LEU A 68 4.82 8.25 -11.24
N ILE A 69 4.04 7.80 -12.23
CA ILE A 69 3.91 6.38 -12.58
C ILE A 69 5.29 5.76 -12.90
N LYS A 70 6.14 6.46 -13.65
CA LYS A 70 7.51 5.99 -13.99
C LYS A 70 8.44 5.78 -12.79
N LYS A 71 8.15 6.41 -11.64
CA LYS A 71 8.94 6.20 -10.40
C LYS A 71 8.55 4.93 -9.64
N HIS A 72 7.50 4.23 -10.06
CA HIS A 72 6.99 3.05 -9.38
C HIS A 72 7.35 1.78 -10.15
N SER A 73 7.60 0.71 -9.41
CA SER A 73 7.82 -0.62 -9.99
C SER A 73 6.53 -1.18 -10.61
N PHE A 74 5.39 -0.87 -10.00
CA PHE A 74 4.06 -1.15 -10.52
C PHE A 74 3.01 -0.22 -9.88
N VAL A 75 1.82 -0.14 -10.45
CA VAL A 75 0.73 0.74 -9.97
C VAL A 75 -0.41 -0.08 -9.39
N LEU A 76 -0.89 0.33 -8.21
CA LEU A 76 -2.14 -0.18 -7.64
C LEU A 76 -3.30 0.72 -8.07
N VAL A 77 -4.18 0.15 -8.90
CA VAL A 77 -5.41 0.81 -9.37
C VAL A 77 -6.50 0.66 -8.30
N PRO A 78 -7.18 1.74 -7.89
CA PRO A 78 -8.32 1.63 -6.97
C PRO A 78 -9.50 0.88 -7.57
N LEU A 79 -10.22 0.15 -6.73
CA LEU A 79 -11.60 -0.24 -7.05
C LEU A 79 -12.52 0.99 -6.94
N PRO A 80 -13.51 1.18 -7.83
CA PRO A 80 -14.48 2.26 -7.70
C PRO A 80 -15.20 2.29 -6.35
N SER A 81 -15.52 1.12 -5.78
CA SER A 81 -16.12 1.00 -4.45
C SER A 81 -15.31 1.64 -3.32
N LEU A 82 -14.00 1.87 -3.49
CA LEU A 82 -13.18 2.57 -2.50
C LEU A 82 -13.52 4.06 -2.36
N PHE A 83 -14.20 4.65 -3.35
CA PHE A 83 -14.62 6.06 -3.34
C PHE A 83 -16.00 6.27 -2.71
N LYS A 84 -16.62 5.24 -2.10
CA LYS A 84 -17.98 5.28 -1.54
C LYS A 84 -18.26 6.53 -0.69
N GLN A 85 -17.34 6.90 0.19
CA GLN A 85 -17.52 8.05 1.08
C GLN A 85 -17.45 9.39 0.33
N ASP A 86 -16.53 9.52 -0.63
CA ASP A 86 -16.41 10.71 -1.47
C ASP A 86 -17.60 10.89 -2.41
N LEU A 87 -18.14 9.78 -2.94
CA LEU A 87 -19.37 9.76 -3.74
C LEU A 87 -20.57 10.22 -2.90
N TYR A 88 -20.70 9.71 -1.67
CA TYR A 88 -21.76 10.11 -0.74
C TYR A 88 -21.71 11.61 -0.42
N LYS A 89 -20.51 12.13 -0.17
CA LYS A 89 -20.26 13.57 0.06
C LYS A 89 -20.42 14.44 -1.18
N LYS A 90 -20.60 13.85 -2.37
CA LYS A 90 -20.58 14.53 -3.67
C LYS A 90 -19.27 15.29 -3.94
N ASN A 91 -18.16 14.80 -3.37
CA ASN A 91 -16.81 15.31 -3.65
C ASN A 91 -16.32 14.88 -5.03
N ILE A 92 -16.88 13.80 -5.57
CA ILE A 92 -16.59 13.23 -6.88
C ILE A 92 -17.86 12.53 -7.39
N GLU A 93 -18.00 12.42 -8.71
CA GLU A 93 -19.06 11.64 -9.34
C GLU A 93 -18.49 10.29 -9.80
N LEU A 94 -19.35 9.29 -9.96
CA LEU A 94 -18.92 7.95 -10.38
C LEU A 94 -18.27 7.97 -11.77
N THR A 95 -18.76 8.80 -12.68
CA THR A 95 -18.16 9.05 -14.01
C THR A 95 -16.72 9.53 -13.88
N HIS A 96 -16.46 10.51 -13.01
CA HIS A 96 -15.11 11.01 -12.74
C HIS A 96 -14.20 9.95 -12.12
N VAL A 97 -14.73 9.05 -11.28
CA VAL A 97 -13.97 7.89 -10.76
C VAL A 97 -13.56 6.97 -11.89
N HIS A 98 -14.47 6.65 -12.81
CA HIS A 98 -14.17 5.82 -13.99
C HIS A 98 -13.12 6.48 -14.89
N ASP A 99 -13.25 7.78 -15.15
CA ASP A 99 -12.30 8.55 -15.96
C ASP A 99 -10.90 8.55 -15.33
N LEU A 100 -10.82 8.77 -14.02
CA LEU A 100 -9.57 8.71 -13.26
C LEU A 100 -8.90 7.34 -13.39
N ILE A 101 -9.66 6.25 -13.26
CA ILE A 101 -9.14 4.88 -13.37
C ILE A 101 -8.66 4.61 -14.79
N ASN A 102 -9.46 4.94 -15.81
CA ASN A 102 -9.10 4.79 -17.21
C ASN A 102 -7.83 5.58 -17.55
N ARG A 103 -7.69 6.78 -16.98
CA ARG A 103 -6.53 7.65 -17.15
C ARG A 103 -5.26 7.03 -16.55
N ILE A 104 -5.34 6.43 -15.36
CA ILE A 104 -4.22 5.68 -14.76
C ILE A 104 -3.83 4.49 -15.65
N ILE A 105 -4.80 3.66 -16.04
CA ILE A 105 -4.57 2.46 -16.85
C ILE A 105 -3.95 2.83 -18.21
N SER A 106 -4.50 3.83 -18.89
CA SER A 106 -4.02 4.29 -20.20
C SER A 106 -2.55 4.71 -20.16
N ILE A 107 -2.14 5.48 -19.14
CA ILE A 107 -0.74 5.87 -18.99
C ILE A 107 0.14 4.66 -18.65
N CYS A 108 -0.33 3.72 -17.83
CA CYS A 108 0.42 2.50 -17.55
C CYS A 108 0.66 1.66 -18.81
N GLU A 109 -0.35 1.51 -19.68
CA GLU A 109 -0.22 0.82 -20.97
C GLU A 109 0.78 1.55 -21.91
N GLN A 110 0.68 2.88 -22.02
CA GLN A 110 1.60 3.69 -22.83
C GLN A 110 3.06 3.55 -22.39
N GLU A 111 3.30 3.57 -21.07
CA GLU A 111 4.64 3.51 -20.48
C GLU A 111 5.11 2.09 -20.20
N LYS A 112 4.30 1.07 -20.52
CA LYS A 112 4.58 -0.35 -20.28
C LYS A 112 4.89 -0.65 -18.80
N ILE A 113 4.24 0.06 -17.88
CA ILE A 113 4.35 -0.16 -16.44
C ILE A 113 3.28 -1.14 -16.00
N LEU A 114 3.67 -2.15 -15.20
CA LEU A 114 2.72 -3.12 -14.65
C LEU A 114 1.72 -2.44 -13.71
N TYR A 115 0.47 -2.87 -13.76
CA TYR A 115 -0.58 -2.39 -12.89
C TYR A 115 -1.50 -3.53 -12.48
N THR A 116 -2.03 -3.47 -11.26
CA THR A 116 -3.00 -4.43 -10.73
C THR A 116 -3.93 -3.69 -9.77
N PHE A 117 -5.07 -4.28 -9.42
CA PHE A 117 -5.93 -3.68 -8.40
C PHE A 117 -5.44 -4.00 -6.97
N SER A 118 -5.90 -3.21 -6.00
CA SER A 118 -5.83 -3.57 -4.58
C SER A 118 -7.14 -3.15 -3.90
N SER A 119 -7.67 -4.03 -3.05
CA SER A 119 -8.84 -3.72 -2.24
C SER A 119 -8.54 -2.90 -0.98
N ALA A 120 -7.26 -2.57 -0.74
CA ALA A 120 -6.81 -1.92 0.49
C ALA A 120 -7.36 -2.61 1.76
N ALA A 121 -7.34 -3.95 1.77
CA ALA A 121 -8.01 -4.73 2.80
C ALA A 121 -7.48 -4.43 4.21
N HIS A 122 -8.40 -4.18 5.14
CA HIS A 122 -8.14 -4.01 6.58
C HIS A 122 -8.75 -5.15 7.41
N TYR A 123 -9.62 -5.96 6.81
CA TYR A 123 -10.26 -7.11 7.43
C TYR A 123 -10.52 -8.22 6.40
N LEU A 124 -10.85 -9.42 6.87
CA LEU A 124 -10.98 -10.60 6.02
C LEU A 124 -12.35 -10.67 5.34
N LYS A 125 -13.43 -10.48 6.10
CA LYS A 125 -14.82 -10.66 5.61
C LYS A 125 -15.64 -9.37 5.76
N GLN A 126 -16.64 -9.19 4.90
CA GLN A 126 -17.47 -7.99 4.87
C GLN A 126 -18.19 -7.74 6.20
N GLU A 127 -18.62 -8.77 6.93
CA GLU A 127 -19.33 -8.65 8.21
C GLU A 127 -18.44 -8.08 9.33
N GLN A 128 -17.11 -8.10 9.13
CA GLN A 128 -16.15 -7.51 10.08
C GLN A 128 -16.05 -5.99 9.95
N LYS A 129 -16.73 -5.37 8.98
CA LYS A 129 -16.80 -3.92 8.81
C LYS A 129 -17.20 -3.20 10.09
N GLN A 130 -18.16 -3.74 10.86
CA GLN A 130 -18.62 -3.14 12.11
C GLN A 130 -17.47 -2.87 13.11
N PHE A 131 -16.47 -3.76 13.18
CA PHE A 131 -15.32 -3.56 14.07
C PHE A 131 -14.43 -2.40 13.58
N TYR A 132 -14.28 -2.29 12.26
CA TYR A 132 -13.53 -1.21 11.65
C TYR A 132 -14.26 0.13 11.81
N ASP A 133 -15.58 0.16 11.64
CA ASP A 133 -16.39 1.37 11.83
C ASP A 133 -16.25 1.90 13.28
N CYS A 134 -16.24 1.01 14.29
CA CYS A 134 -15.95 1.39 15.68
C CYS A 134 -14.56 2.04 15.83
N LEU A 135 -13.53 1.52 15.16
CA LEU A 135 -12.18 2.08 15.19
C LEU A 135 -12.10 3.47 14.53
N ILE A 136 -12.90 3.71 13.48
CA ILE A 136 -12.95 5.02 12.81
C ILE A 136 -13.54 6.08 13.74
N THR A 137 -14.62 5.73 14.44
CA THR A 137 -15.38 6.66 15.29
C THR A 137 -14.81 6.80 16.71
N ALA A 138 -13.89 5.91 17.12
CA ALA A 138 -13.28 5.97 18.43
C ALA A 138 -12.53 7.30 18.61
N GLU A 139 -12.89 8.06 19.64
CA GLU A 139 -12.14 9.25 20.03
C GLU A 139 -10.76 8.83 20.52
N ILE A 140 -9.71 9.29 19.84
CA ILE A 140 -8.34 9.03 20.27
C ILE A 140 -7.79 10.29 20.93
N THR A 141 -7.77 10.30 22.27
CA THR A 141 -7.19 11.40 23.05
C THR A 141 -5.76 11.68 22.59
N GLY A 142 -5.50 12.92 22.17
CA GLY A 142 -4.15 13.38 21.79
C GLY A 142 -3.62 12.88 20.44
N LYS A 143 -4.44 12.27 19.57
CA LYS A 143 -4.02 11.87 18.22
C LYS A 143 -4.90 12.46 17.11
N LYS A 144 -4.39 12.42 15.88
CA LYS A 144 -5.16 12.78 14.68
C LYS A 144 -6.36 11.83 14.54
N LEU A 145 -7.49 12.40 14.15
CA LEU A 145 -8.69 11.65 13.78
C LEU A 145 -8.39 10.67 12.64
N HIS A 146 -9.13 9.58 12.59
CA HIS A 146 -9.01 8.61 11.50
C HIS A 146 -9.30 9.31 10.16
N HIS A 147 -8.61 8.94 9.09
CA HIS A 147 -8.74 9.62 7.79
C HIS A 147 -10.13 9.50 7.15
N PHE A 148 -10.90 8.48 7.54
CA PHE A 148 -12.31 8.31 7.17
C PHE A 148 -13.29 8.94 8.16
N TYR A 149 -12.82 9.46 9.30
CA TYR A 149 -13.71 10.08 10.28
C TYR A 149 -14.26 11.39 9.75
N ASP A 150 -15.56 11.58 9.94
CA ASP A 150 -16.28 12.83 9.74
C ASP A 150 -17.11 13.16 10.98
N ARG A 151 -17.39 14.45 11.20
CA ARG A 151 -18.30 14.91 12.25
C ARG A 151 -19.75 14.54 11.93
N ASP A 152 -20.08 14.44 10.65
CA ASP A 152 -21.36 13.91 10.20
C ASP A 152 -21.38 12.38 10.29
N LEU A 153 -22.19 11.85 11.21
CA LEU A 153 -22.34 10.41 11.43
C LEU A 153 -22.85 9.66 10.18
N SER A 154 -23.64 10.31 9.33
CA SER A 154 -24.14 9.68 8.10
C SER A 154 -23.01 9.42 7.10
N THR A 155 -22.01 10.30 7.07
CA THR A 155 -20.80 10.13 6.29
C THR A 155 -19.94 8.96 6.82
N ASN A 156 -19.88 8.76 8.14
CA ASN A 156 -19.14 7.64 8.75
C ASN A 156 -19.76 6.28 8.39
N GLN A 157 -21.07 6.22 8.15
CA GLN A 157 -21.75 4.99 7.68
C GLN A 157 -21.43 4.66 6.21
N ASN A 158 -20.89 5.62 5.46
CA ASN A 158 -20.58 5.49 4.03
C ASN A 158 -19.10 5.25 3.73
N VAL A 159 -18.33 4.82 4.73
CA VAL A 159 -16.94 4.37 4.53
C VAL A 159 -16.92 3.16 3.58
N PRO A 160 -15.93 3.05 2.67
CA PRO A 160 -15.81 1.90 1.78
C PRO A 160 -15.69 0.56 2.52
N ASP A 161 -16.09 -0.52 1.85
CA ASP A 161 -15.88 -1.88 2.36
C ASP A 161 -14.45 -2.31 2.00
N LEU A 162 -13.65 -2.59 3.03
CA LEU A 162 -12.21 -2.88 2.98
C LEU A 162 -11.94 -4.33 3.38
N HIS A 163 -12.82 -5.27 2.99
CA HIS A 163 -12.54 -6.70 3.11
C HIS A 163 -11.66 -7.19 1.95
N ILE A 164 -11.14 -8.40 2.10
CA ILE A 164 -10.53 -9.12 0.97
C ILE A 164 -11.63 -9.44 -0.04
N ARG A 165 -11.51 -8.88 -1.24
CA ARG A 165 -12.53 -8.99 -2.29
C ARG A 165 -12.46 -10.35 -2.98
N LYS A 166 -13.63 -10.91 -3.27
CA LYS A 166 -13.79 -12.06 -4.15
C LYS A 166 -13.72 -11.61 -5.61
N ASN A 167 -13.36 -12.54 -6.51
CA ASN A 167 -13.24 -12.24 -7.94
C ASN A 167 -14.50 -11.59 -8.53
N ASN A 168 -15.69 -12.11 -8.21
CA ASN A 168 -16.96 -11.57 -8.71
C ASN A 168 -17.20 -10.11 -8.26
N GLU A 169 -16.80 -9.74 -7.04
CA GLU A 169 -16.88 -8.36 -6.58
C GLU A 169 -15.94 -7.45 -7.36
N VAL A 170 -14.71 -7.91 -7.63
CA VAL A 170 -13.72 -7.17 -8.41
C VAL A 170 -14.19 -6.97 -9.86
N TYR A 171 -14.74 -8.02 -10.50
CA TYR A 171 -15.32 -7.91 -11.83
C TYR A 171 -16.51 -6.95 -11.87
N HIS A 172 -17.34 -6.95 -10.84
CA HIS A 172 -18.46 -6.02 -10.73
C HIS A 172 -17.96 -4.57 -10.61
N ASP A 173 -16.97 -4.33 -9.75
CA ASP A 173 -16.34 -3.01 -9.56
C ASP A 173 -15.75 -2.48 -10.88
N PHE A 174 -15.14 -3.33 -11.71
CA PHE A 174 -14.56 -2.93 -12.99
C PHE A 174 -15.49 -3.14 -14.20
N SER A 175 -16.79 -3.33 -13.99
CA SER A 175 -17.75 -3.59 -15.07
C SER A 175 -17.87 -2.47 -16.12
N PHE A 176 -17.44 -1.25 -15.78
CA PHE A 176 -17.36 -0.13 -16.72
C PHE A 176 -16.23 -0.26 -17.75
N ILE A 177 -15.24 -1.13 -17.52
CA ILE A 177 -14.15 -1.42 -18.45
C ILE A 177 -14.62 -2.47 -19.46
N GLN A 178 -14.88 -2.02 -20.69
CA GLN A 178 -15.39 -2.90 -21.75
C GLN A 178 -14.29 -3.77 -22.39
N ASP A 179 -13.06 -3.28 -22.42
CA ASP A 179 -11.91 -3.99 -22.98
C ASP A 179 -11.52 -5.18 -22.09
N GLN A 180 -11.81 -6.38 -22.59
CA GLN A 180 -11.56 -7.64 -21.88
C GLN A 180 -10.06 -7.93 -21.68
N GLU A 181 -9.20 -7.44 -22.57
CA GLU A 181 -7.75 -7.62 -22.44
C GLU A 181 -7.20 -6.73 -21.33
N ILE A 182 -7.64 -5.47 -21.25
CA ILE A 182 -7.30 -4.57 -20.14
C ILE A 182 -7.81 -5.16 -18.82
N LEU A 183 -9.06 -5.63 -18.79
CA LEU A 183 -9.66 -6.22 -17.59
C LEU A 183 -8.89 -7.46 -17.12
N ALA A 184 -8.49 -8.33 -18.05
CA ALA A 184 -7.68 -9.51 -17.76
C ALA A 184 -6.29 -9.16 -17.22
N LYS A 185 -5.63 -8.16 -17.81
CA LYS A 185 -4.36 -7.63 -17.31
C LYS A 185 -4.49 -7.09 -15.89
N LEU A 186 -5.50 -6.25 -15.65
CA LEU A 186 -5.76 -5.59 -14.38
C LEU A 186 -6.04 -6.58 -13.23
N ILE A 187 -6.87 -7.59 -13.51
CA ILE A 187 -7.38 -8.50 -12.47
C ILE A 187 -6.41 -9.64 -12.15
N TYR A 188 -5.77 -10.23 -13.15
CA TYR A 188 -4.96 -11.44 -12.91
C TYR A 188 -3.59 -11.47 -13.61
N ARG A 189 -3.48 -11.15 -14.91
CA ARG A 189 -2.21 -11.39 -15.64
C ARG A 189 -1.06 -10.53 -15.13
N ASN A 190 -1.30 -9.25 -14.83
CA ASN A 190 -0.25 -8.41 -14.27
C ASN A 190 0.03 -8.76 -12.81
N GLY A 191 -0.99 -9.19 -12.05
CA GLY A 191 -0.82 -9.68 -10.68
C GLY A 191 0.15 -10.86 -10.63
N GLU A 192 -0.01 -11.83 -11.52
CA GLU A 192 0.92 -12.97 -11.67
C GLU A 192 2.33 -12.51 -12.06
N LYS A 193 2.46 -11.60 -13.04
CA LYS A 193 3.76 -11.03 -13.41
C LYS A 193 4.44 -10.32 -12.24
N ILE A 194 3.69 -9.57 -11.44
CA ILE A 194 4.20 -8.88 -10.25
C ILE A 194 4.63 -9.89 -9.19
N ALA A 195 3.85 -10.95 -8.96
CA ALA A 195 4.21 -12.03 -8.04
C ALA A 195 5.52 -12.71 -8.46
N ASN A 196 5.73 -12.91 -9.77
CA ASN A 196 6.97 -13.46 -10.31
C ASN A 196 8.18 -12.52 -10.21
N LEU A 197 7.99 -11.24 -9.84
CA LEU A 197 9.11 -10.34 -9.55
C LEU A 197 9.76 -10.66 -8.21
N PHE A 198 9.05 -11.30 -7.28
CA PHE A 198 9.57 -11.69 -5.98
C PHE A 198 10.48 -12.90 -6.13
N ASN A 199 11.70 -12.82 -5.58
CA ASN A 199 12.65 -13.93 -5.55
C ASN A 199 12.52 -14.63 -4.19
N ASP A 200 11.45 -15.40 -4.03
CA ASP A 200 10.96 -15.88 -2.73
C ASP A 200 11.20 -17.38 -2.51
N GLU A 201 12.46 -17.75 -2.26
CA GLU A 201 12.78 -19.04 -1.65
C GLU A 201 12.85 -18.92 -0.12
N GLY A 202 11.74 -18.49 0.51
CA GLY A 202 11.58 -18.56 1.96
C GLY A 202 12.18 -17.37 2.71
N LEU A 203 11.80 -16.15 2.32
CA LEU A 203 12.11 -14.93 3.05
C LEU A 203 11.55 -14.99 4.49
N LEU A 204 12.43 -15.12 5.48
CA LEU A 204 12.05 -15.11 6.88
C LEU A 204 12.25 -13.71 7.49
N PRO A 205 11.24 -13.12 8.14
CA PRO A 205 11.38 -11.82 8.78
C PRO A 205 12.36 -11.86 9.97
N PHE A 206 12.59 -13.03 10.56
CA PHE A 206 13.52 -13.21 11.67
C PHE A 206 14.46 -14.38 11.44
N PRO A 207 15.70 -14.30 11.96
CA PRO A 207 16.64 -15.42 11.90
C PRO A 207 16.12 -16.58 12.74
N LYS A 208 16.37 -17.82 12.29
CA LYS A 208 16.03 -19.05 13.05
C LYS A 208 16.99 -19.35 14.20
N LYS A 209 18.17 -18.73 14.22
CA LYS A 209 19.25 -19.03 15.16
C LYS A 209 19.45 -17.89 16.15
N LEU A 210 19.89 -18.25 17.35
CA LEU A 210 20.39 -17.31 18.35
C LEU A 210 21.76 -16.77 17.92
N HIS A 211 21.99 -15.49 18.17
CA HIS A 211 23.26 -14.80 17.92
C HIS A 211 23.81 -14.26 19.25
N PRO A 212 24.45 -15.12 20.08
CA PRO A 212 24.94 -14.68 21.39
C PRO A 212 26.08 -13.66 21.23
N PRO A 213 26.12 -12.61 22.07
CA PRO A 213 27.25 -11.70 22.09
C PRO A 213 28.52 -12.44 22.53
N LYS A 214 29.65 -12.09 21.94
CA LYS A 214 30.96 -12.57 22.37
C LYS A 214 31.74 -11.39 22.95
N ILE A 215 32.12 -11.49 24.22
CA ILE A 215 32.94 -10.50 24.93
C ILE A 215 34.17 -11.23 25.44
N GLU A 216 35.35 -10.74 25.07
CA GLU A 216 36.63 -11.34 25.46
C GLU A 216 36.77 -11.42 26.97
N GLY A 217 37.20 -12.59 27.48
CA GLY A 217 37.35 -12.86 28.91
C GLY A 217 36.05 -12.93 29.71
N SER A 218 34.88 -12.88 29.06
CA SER A 218 33.59 -12.96 29.77
C SER A 218 33.34 -14.32 30.39
N ASP A 219 33.71 -15.40 29.70
CA ASP A 219 33.50 -16.76 30.19
C ASP A 219 34.43 -17.05 31.38
N ASP A 220 35.68 -16.60 31.31
CA ASP A 220 36.67 -16.76 32.38
C ASP A 220 36.30 -15.94 33.63
N LYS A 221 35.94 -14.66 33.46
CA LYS A 221 35.49 -13.80 34.57
C LYS A 221 34.25 -14.32 35.26
N LEU A 222 33.33 -14.96 34.52
CA LEU A 222 32.15 -15.56 35.11
C LEU A 222 32.54 -16.70 36.06
N ILE A 223 33.54 -17.50 35.70
CA ILE A 223 34.05 -18.58 36.55
C ILE A 223 34.71 -17.98 37.80
N GLU A 224 35.62 -17.00 37.64
CA GLU A 224 36.34 -16.35 38.75
C GLU A 224 35.43 -15.65 39.77
N LEU A 225 34.28 -15.11 39.35
CA LEU A 225 33.35 -14.40 40.24
C LEU A 225 32.37 -15.32 40.98
N VAL A 226 32.11 -16.51 40.43
CA VAL A 226 31.08 -17.42 40.94
C VAL A 226 31.69 -18.55 41.77
N TRP A 227 32.87 -19.04 41.38
CA TRP A 227 33.58 -20.15 42.01
C TRP A 227 34.82 -19.65 42.76
#